data_AF-A0A4S1GBP6-F1
#
_entry.id   AF-A0A4S1GBP6-F1
#
_cell.length_a   1.000
_cell.length_b   1.000
_cell.length_c   1.000
_cell.angle_alpha   90.00
_cell.angle_beta   90.00
_cell.angle_gamma   90.00
#
_symmetry.space_group_name_H-M   'P 1'
#
loop_
_entity.id
_entity.type
_entity.pdbx_description
1 polymer ?
#
loop_
_entity_poly.entity_id
_entity_poly.type
_entity_poly.pdbx_seq_one_letter_code
_entity_poly.pdbx_strand_id
1 'polypeptide(L)'
;IKVMSKANTKTIVGNGKVEGVELMDGTIIPATLVVMAVGVRPSIALAKDAGLDVNRGIVVDDRMRTSDPAIMALGECAEVGGHVYGLVAPLYEMARVAAAGLSDGEDKRFIHSDTPTKLKVTGIDLYSL
;
A
#
# COMPACT_ATOMS: atom_id res chain seq x y z
N ILE A 1 0.95 -16.07 22.33
CA ILE A 1 1.36 -14.74 21.79
C ILE A 1 1.05 -13.71 22.87
N LYS A 2 2.03 -12.89 23.26
CA LYS A 2 1.78 -11.76 24.17
C LYS A 2 1.35 -10.56 23.33
N VAL A 3 0.14 -10.04 23.57
CA VAL A 3 -0.38 -8.86 22.87
C VAL A 3 -0.29 -7.67 23.82
N MET A 4 0.37 -6.60 23.37
CA MET A 4 0.54 -5.38 24.14
C MET A 4 -0.09 -4.22 23.37
N SER A 5 -1.22 -3.69 23.84
CA SER A 5 -1.84 -2.49 23.29
C SER A 5 -1.21 -1.23 23.90
N LYS A 6 -1.32 -0.10 23.20
CA LYS A 6 -0.71 1.19 23.62
C LYS A 6 0.81 1.14 23.82
N ALA A 7 1.47 0.11 23.29
CA ALA A 7 2.92 -0.10 23.35
C ALA A 7 3.59 0.55 22.13
N ASN A 8 3.70 1.87 22.13
CA ASN A 8 4.34 2.59 21.02
C ASN A 8 5.85 2.36 21.05
N THR A 9 6.41 1.85 19.94
CA THR A 9 7.85 1.69 19.76
C THR A 9 8.55 3.05 19.74
N LYS A 10 9.57 3.22 20.58
CA LYS A 10 10.45 4.38 20.58
C LYS A 10 11.68 4.13 19.72
N THR A 11 12.41 3.05 19.97
CA THR A 11 13.59 2.67 19.19
C THR A 11 13.86 1.17 19.24
N ILE A 12 14.55 0.66 18.22
CA ILE A 12 15.17 -0.66 18.25
C ILE A 12 16.55 -0.50 18.88
N VAL A 13 16.89 -1.33 19.87
CA VAL A 13 18.17 -1.29 20.58
C VAL A 13 19.06 -2.46 20.20
N GLY A 14 20.38 -2.23 20.25
CA GLY A 14 21.42 -3.24 20.03
C GLY A 14 22.66 -2.66 19.34
N ASN A 15 23.72 -3.48 19.25
CA ASN A 15 24.99 -3.09 18.64
C ASN A 15 25.26 -3.92 17.38
N GLY A 16 24.95 -3.37 16.20
CA GLY A 16 25.10 -4.05 14.91
C GLY A 16 24.06 -5.15 14.61
N LYS A 17 23.25 -5.53 15.59
CA LYS A 17 22.08 -6.41 15.47
C LYS A 17 21.03 -6.04 16.52
N VAL A 18 19.79 -6.47 16.33
CA VAL A 18 18.73 -6.21 17.30
C VAL A 18 18.92 -7.05 18.56
N GLU A 19 18.73 -6.40 19.71
CA GLU A 19 18.73 -7.02 21.05
C GLU A 19 17.43 -6.71 21.82
N GLY A 20 16.68 -5.69 21.39
CA GLY A 20 15.36 -5.39 21.93
C GLY A 20 14.66 -4.23 21.24
N VAL A 21 13.47 -3.92 21.76
CA VAL A 21 12.66 -2.76 21.37
C VAL A 21 12.36 -1.96 22.64
N GLU A 22 12.78 -0.70 22.67
CA GLU A 22 12.39 0.25 23.70
C GLU A 22 11.03 0.86 23.32
N LEU A 23 10.09 0.86 24.27
CA LEU A 23 8.81 1.52 24.15
C LEU A 23 8.88 2.97 24.66
N MET A 24 7.88 3.78 24.30
CA MET A 24 7.81 5.19 24.72
C MET A 24 7.74 5.39 26.24
N ASP A 25 7.30 4.38 27.00
CA ASP A 25 7.27 4.40 28.46
C ASP A 25 8.59 3.96 29.13
N GLY A 26 9.63 3.66 28.34
CA GLY A 26 10.93 3.19 28.80
C GLY A 26 11.03 1.67 28.98
N THR A 27 9.95 0.91 28.78
CA THR A 27 10.00 -0.56 28.81
C THR A 27 10.87 -1.08 27.67
N ILE A 28 11.78 -2.00 27.99
CA ILE A 28 12.56 -2.73 26.98
C ILE A 28 12.00 -4.14 26.82
N ILE A 29 11.61 -4.49 25.60
CA ILE A 29 11.22 -5.84 25.21
C ILE A 29 12.43 -6.52 24.56
N PRO A 30 13.06 -7.53 25.18
CA PRO A 30 14.16 -8.28 24.57
C PRO A 30 13.70 -8.97 23.28
N ALA A 31 14.47 -8.84 22.21
CA ALA A 31 14.15 -9.42 20.90
C ALA A 31 15.41 -9.65 20.07
N THR A 32 15.47 -10.77 19.37
CA THR A 32 16.54 -11.09 18.40
C THR A 32 16.09 -10.95 16.94
N LEU A 33 14.80 -10.69 16.72
CA LEU A 33 14.17 -10.41 15.44
C LEU A 33 13.00 -9.44 15.65
N VAL A 34 12.84 -8.46 14.77
CA VAL A 34 11.71 -7.53 14.76
C VAL A 34 11.05 -7.56 13.40
N VAL A 35 9.73 -7.76 13.38
CA VAL A 35 8.91 -7.70 12.18
C VAL A 35 8.07 -6.42 12.23
N MET A 36 8.25 -5.55 11.25
CA MET A 36 7.52 -4.28 11.16
C MET A 36 6.28 -4.47 10.28
N ALA A 37 5.09 -4.39 10.90
CA ALA A 37 3.80 -4.46 10.21
C ALA A 37 2.98 -3.18 10.47
N VAL A 38 3.59 -2.03 10.17
CA VAL A 38 3.09 -0.69 10.55
C VAL A 38 2.41 0.07 9.39
N GLY A 39 1.92 -0.67 8.40
CA GLY A 39 1.30 -0.13 7.19
C GLY A 39 2.28 0.12 6.04
N VAL A 40 1.71 0.43 4.89
CA VAL A 40 2.43 0.70 3.64
C VAL A 40 2.11 2.10 3.13
N ARG A 41 2.97 2.65 2.28
CA ARG A 41 2.76 3.93 1.59
C ARG A 41 3.08 3.74 0.10
N PRO A 42 2.33 4.40 -0.81
CA PRO A 42 2.64 4.38 -2.23
C PRO A 42 4.10 4.77 -2.51
N SER A 43 4.79 3.97 -3.34
CA SER A 43 6.16 4.27 -3.77
C SER A 43 6.14 5.19 -4.99
N ILE A 44 6.35 6.48 -4.76
CA ILE A 44 6.18 7.53 -5.78
C ILE A 44 7.49 8.21 -6.21
N ALA A 45 8.63 7.83 -5.62
CA ALA A 45 9.90 8.54 -5.82
C ALA A 45 10.31 8.59 -7.31
N LEU A 46 10.25 7.44 -8.00
CA LEU A 46 10.60 7.36 -9.42
C LEU A 46 9.70 8.25 -10.30
N ALA A 47 8.39 8.26 -10.04
CA ALA A 47 7.44 9.06 -10.80
C ALA A 47 7.68 10.56 -10.57
N LYS A 48 7.95 10.94 -9.32
CA LYS A 48 8.28 12.32 -8.96
C LYS A 48 9.56 12.79 -9.65
N ASP A 49 10.61 11.97 -9.63
CA ASP A 49 11.89 12.28 -10.28
C ASP A 49 11.75 12.35 -11.80
N ALA A 50 10.80 11.61 -12.38
CA ALA A 50 10.44 11.67 -13.79
C ALA A 50 9.54 12.88 -14.16
N GLY A 51 9.15 13.72 -13.19
CA GLY A 51 8.31 14.90 -13.42
C GLY A 51 6.82 14.59 -13.61
N LEU A 52 6.36 13.41 -13.19
CA LEU A 52 4.94 13.06 -13.20
C LEU A 52 4.20 13.68 -12.01
N ASP A 53 2.91 13.92 -12.20
CA ASP A 53 2.04 14.38 -11.12
C ASP A 53 1.91 13.29 -10.05
N VAL A 54 2.23 13.67 -8.81
CA VAL A 54 2.15 12.80 -7.63
C VAL A 54 1.48 13.53 -6.47
N ASN A 55 0.78 12.78 -5.62
CA ASN A 55 0.20 13.27 -4.38
C ASN A 55 0.40 12.22 -3.28
N ARG A 56 -0.65 11.50 -2.87
CA ARG A 56 -0.54 10.34 -1.99
C ARG A 56 0.00 9.14 -2.77
N GLY A 57 -0.35 9.02 -4.05
CA GLY A 57 0.19 8.10 -5.05
C GLY A 57 0.60 8.81 -6.35
N ILE A 58 0.93 8.04 -7.38
CA ILE A 58 1.10 8.52 -8.76
C ILE A 58 -0.28 8.86 -9.29
N VAL A 59 -0.51 10.14 -9.62
CA VAL A 59 -1.83 10.59 -10.05
C VAL A 59 -2.12 10.04 -11.43
N VAL A 60 -3.27 9.38 -11.57
CA VAL A 60 -3.75 8.85 -12.84
C VAL A 60 -5.22 9.20 -13.07
N ASP A 61 -5.61 9.24 -14.34
CA ASP A 61 -7.01 9.30 -14.74
C ASP A 61 -7.72 7.93 -14.57
N ASP A 62 -9.01 7.87 -14.89
CA ASP A 62 -9.79 6.63 -14.83
C ASP A 62 -9.40 5.59 -15.88
N ARG A 63 -8.48 5.92 -16.80
CA ARG A 63 -7.88 4.99 -17.77
C ARG A 63 -6.47 4.55 -17.33
N MET A 64 -6.07 4.85 -16.09
CA MET A 64 -4.76 4.54 -15.51
C MET A 64 -3.58 5.29 -16.16
N ARG A 65 -3.83 6.39 -16.88
CA ARG A 65 -2.81 7.22 -17.51
C ARG A 65 -2.34 8.30 -16.55
N THR A 66 -1.02 8.52 -16.52
CA THR A 66 -0.42 9.60 -15.72
C THR A 66 -0.54 10.95 -16.44
N SER A 67 0.09 11.99 -15.88
CA SER A 67 0.23 13.30 -16.55
C SER A 67 1.01 13.24 -17.88
N ASP A 68 1.84 12.21 -18.08
CA ASP A 68 2.40 11.86 -19.38
C ASP A 68 1.53 10.78 -20.05
N PRO A 69 0.94 11.04 -21.24
CA PRO A 69 0.05 10.09 -21.90
C PRO A 69 0.73 8.81 -22.37
N ALA A 70 2.06 8.76 -22.44
CA ALA A 70 2.83 7.57 -22.77
C ALA A 70 3.13 6.69 -21.53
N ILE A 71 2.82 7.17 -20.32
CA ILE A 71 3.12 6.48 -19.06
C ILE A 71 1.82 6.16 -18.32
N MET A 72 1.73 4.92 -17.85
CA MET A 72 0.60 4.43 -17.06
C MET A 72 1.09 3.99 -15.68
N ALA A 73 0.21 4.09 -14.67
CA ALA A 73 0.47 3.54 -13.34
C ALA A 73 -0.79 2.82 -12.83
N LEU A 74 -0.57 1.68 -12.16
CA LEU A 74 -1.62 0.86 -11.56
C LEU A 74 -1.07 0.20 -10.30
N GLY A 75 -1.96 -0.37 -9.49
CA GLY A 75 -1.55 -1.02 -8.25
C GLY A 75 -1.57 -0.05 -7.06
N GLU A 76 -0.90 -0.45 -5.97
CA GLU A 76 -0.89 0.35 -4.73
C GLU A 76 -0.16 1.70 -4.88
N CYS A 77 0.65 1.86 -5.93
CA CYS A 77 1.32 3.12 -6.20
C CYS A 77 0.41 4.16 -6.88
N ALA A 78 -0.71 3.74 -7.49
CA ALA A 78 -1.58 4.62 -8.26
C ALA A 78 -2.64 5.32 -7.39
N GLU A 79 -2.88 6.60 -7.70
CA GLU A 79 -3.94 7.43 -7.14
C GLU A 79 -4.94 7.80 -8.22
N VAL A 80 -6.15 7.25 -8.15
CA VAL A 80 -7.24 7.53 -9.09
C VAL A 80 -8.26 8.40 -8.37
N GLY A 81 -8.54 9.61 -8.89
CA GLY A 81 -9.54 10.50 -8.29
C GLY A 81 -9.32 10.78 -6.80
N GLY A 82 -8.06 10.88 -6.34
CA GLY A 82 -7.71 11.10 -4.93
C GLY A 82 -7.67 9.85 -4.05
N HIS A 83 -7.95 8.67 -4.59
CA HIS A 83 -8.00 7.40 -3.85
C HIS A 83 -6.81 6.50 -4.17
N VAL A 84 -6.24 5.88 -3.15
CA VAL A 84 -5.23 4.80 -3.26
C VAL A 84 -5.76 3.55 -2.60
N TYR A 85 -5.37 2.39 -3.12
CA TYR A 85 -5.85 1.09 -2.65
C TYR A 85 -4.71 0.26 -2.05
N GLY A 86 -4.97 -0.41 -0.93
CA GLY A 86 -4.09 -1.42 -0.32
C GLY A 86 -4.69 -2.83 -0.41
N LEU A 87 -5.46 -3.10 -1.47
CA LEU A 87 -6.22 -4.33 -1.65
C LEU A 87 -6.04 -4.84 -3.07
N VAL A 88 -5.80 -6.13 -3.21
CA VAL A 88 -5.49 -6.78 -4.50
C VAL A 88 -6.63 -6.69 -5.52
N ALA A 89 -7.89 -6.77 -5.09
CA ALA A 89 -9.03 -6.83 -6.01
C ALA A 89 -9.18 -5.56 -6.89
N PRO A 90 -9.15 -4.33 -6.36
CA PRO A 90 -9.07 -3.11 -7.15
C PRO A 90 -7.89 -3.10 -8.12
N LEU A 91 -6.73 -3.62 -7.71
CA LEU A 91 -5.53 -3.59 -8.56
C LEU A 91 -5.67 -4.50 -9.79
N TYR A 92 -6.39 -5.62 -9.65
CA TYR A 92 -6.71 -6.45 -10.83
C TYR A 92 -7.61 -5.70 -11.81
N GLU A 93 -8.54 -4.88 -11.32
CA GLU A 93 -9.38 -4.08 -12.22
C GLU A 93 -8.58 -2.96 -12.89
N MET A 94 -7.70 -2.28 -12.15
CA MET A 94 -6.75 -1.31 -12.74
C MET A 94 -5.91 -1.97 -13.84
N ALA A 95 -5.42 -3.19 -13.63
CA ALA A 95 -4.67 -3.94 -14.63
C ALA A 95 -5.49 -4.27 -15.88
N ARG A 96 -6.77 -4.62 -15.73
CA ARG A 96 -7.67 -4.86 -16.88
C ARG A 96 -7.93 -3.58 -17.67
N VAL A 97 -8.14 -2.45 -16.99
CA VAL A 97 -8.32 -1.14 -17.61
C VAL A 97 -7.05 -0.74 -18.39
N ALA A 98 -5.89 -0.84 -17.74
CA ALA A 98 -4.62 -0.51 -18.38
C ALA A 98 -4.33 -1.40 -19.60
N ALA A 99 -4.57 -2.71 -19.49
CA ALA A 99 -4.37 -3.65 -20.59
C ALA A 99 -5.31 -3.35 -21.77
N ALA A 100 -6.59 -3.04 -21.52
CA ALA A 100 -7.55 -2.71 -22.57
C ALA A 100 -7.13 -1.46 -23.36
N GLY A 101 -6.61 -0.44 -22.66
CA GLY A 101 -6.10 0.79 -23.29
C GLY A 101 -4.82 0.59 -24.12
N LEU A 102 -4.03 -0.45 -23.83
CA LEU A 102 -2.81 -0.78 -24.58
C LEU A 102 -3.06 -1.69 -25.78
N SER A 103 -4.14 -2.48 -25.76
CA SER A 103 -4.40 -3.54 -26.75
C SER A 103 -5.36 -3.12 -27.87
N ASP A 104 -5.53 -1.82 -28.13
CA ASP A 104 -6.60 -1.26 -29.00
C ASP A 104 -7.99 -1.86 -28.68
N GLY A 105 -8.21 -2.18 -27.41
CA GLY A 105 -9.43 -2.81 -26.92
C GLY A 105 -10.56 -1.81 -26.65
N GLU A 106 -11.52 -2.22 -25.83
CA GLU A 106 -12.59 -1.35 -25.37
C GLU A 106 -12.05 -0.19 -24.51
N ASP A 107 -12.70 0.98 -24.58
CA ASP A 107 -12.44 2.13 -23.70
C ASP A 107 -12.96 1.86 -22.27
N LYS A 108 -12.25 0.99 -21.55
CA LYS A 108 -12.56 0.67 -20.15
C LYS A 108 -12.10 1.79 -19.24
N ARG A 109 -12.89 2.01 -18.18
CA ARG A 109 -12.61 2.99 -17.14
C ARG A 109 -12.66 2.30 -15.78
N PHE A 110 -11.70 2.63 -14.94
CA PHE A 110 -11.69 2.22 -13.56
C PHE A 110 -12.81 2.94 -12.81
N ILE A 111 -13.64 2.16 -12.12
CA ILE A 111 -14.73 2.67 -11.31
C ILE A 111 -14.43 2.27 -9.87
N HIS A 112 -14.45 3.25 -8.97
CA HIS A 112 -14.34 3.00 -7.54
C HIS A 112 -15.46 2.07 -7.08
N SER A 113 -15.10 1.00 -6.39
CA SER A 113 -16.04 0.06 -5.81
C SER A 113 -15.66 -0.28 -4.37
N ASP A 114 -16.68 -0.48 -3.55
CA ASP A 114 -16.50 -1.01 -2.20
C ASP A 114 -15.96 -2.43 -2.32
N THR A 115 -14.72 -2.61 -1.90
CA THR A 115 -14.06 -3.91 -1.94
C THR A 115 -14.05 -4.51 -0.55
N PRO A 116 -14.78 -5.62 -0.31
CA PRO A 116 -14.74 -6.27 0.98
C PRO A 116 -13.32 -6.73 1.31
N THR A 117 -12.90 -6.48 2.53
CA THR A 117 -11.62 -6.96 3.05
C THR A 117 -11.82 -8.30 3.73
N LYS A 118 -11.02 -9.30 3.32
CA LYS A 118 -10.96 -10.61 3.99
C LYS A 118 -9.65 -10.73 4.74
N LEU A 119 -9.73 -10.94 6.04
CA LEU A 119 -8.55 -11.23 6.85
C LEU A 119 -8.29 -12.74 6.85
N LYS A 120 -7.09 -13.16 6.45
CA LYS A 120 -6.66 -14.56 6.51
C LYS A 120 -5.88 -14.80 7.80
N VAL A 121 -6.59 -15.08 8.89
CA VAL A 121 -5.99 -15.51 10.16
C VAL A 121 -6.46 -16.94 10.45
N THR A 122 -5.53 -17.83 10.81
CA THR A 122 -5.85 -19.23 11.11
C THR A 122 -6.92 -19.31 12.19
N GLY A 123 -8.04 -19.96 11.88
CA GLY A 123 -9.17 -20.15 12.79
C GLY A 123 -10.11 -18.95 12.92
N ILE A 124 -9.95 -17.89 12.13
CA ILE A 124 -10.85 -16.73 12.11
C ILE A 124 -11.29 -16.44 10.67
N ASP A 125 -12.58 -16.60 10.40
CA ASP A 125 -13.23 -16.09 9.19
C ASP A 125 -13.78 -14.68 9.47
N LEU A 126 -13.07 -13.65 9.02
CA LEU A 126 -13.46 -12.26 9.19
C LEU A 126 -13.57 -11.55 7.83
N TYR A 127 -14.68 -10.83 7.66
CA TYR A 127 -14.97 -10.00 6.50
C TYR A 127 -15.47 -8.63 6.97
N SER A 128 -15.00 -7.56 6.33
CA SER A 128 -15.58 -6.22 6.45
C SER A 128 -15.92 -5.68 5.08
N LEU A 129 -17.08 -5.03 4.98
CA LEU A 129 -17.40 -4.10 3.90
C LEU A 129 -16.74 -2.75 4.21
#